data_AF-A0A928R391-F1
#
_entry.id   AF-A0A928R391-F1
#
_cell.length_a   1.000
_cell.length_b   1.000
_cell.length_c   1.000
_cell.angle_alpha   90.00
_cell.angle_beta   90.00
_cell.angle_gamma   90.00
#
_symmetry.space_group_name_H-M   'P 1'
#
loop_
_entity.id
_entity.type
_entity.pdbx_description
1 polymer ?
#
loop_
_entity_poly.entity_id
_entity_poly.type
_entity_poly.pdbx_seq_one_letter_code
_entity_poly.pdbx_strand_id
1 'polypeptide(L)'
;MGYPVGQGCQLIHQQRLILHIISPMFFLHFTMGRDGLQVLFFLTKVRFGEIMTVTHHQGGNTMTFTQWTVNQNYPAVDGEAFAEGGRFRAVLSGDHYRLANALSIVHGFSQSGRYRIHYQLETTPGVKTQIVYSWYDAAGTPMFRAHAVSGEEILCPEGAEALEMNVCFYGRTQGEGSISDIRAEYVGPYIPNKVKLAAVMGGPRKEPTTQADNIRAAAEKIDAAAGEGADLVLLCELYNAWGVTDMGPGEGARMTDPAVTMLRDKAKEHGIFVAASVKFQDENGLLSNTILLFDRKGELVGRYDKSHITMREKWTGTVPGDDLVVFDTELGRIGCAICWDRFMPELPRLLFLKGVDIVLNPTASDAYALKNAHSAYPNAMIFVTAQVTADPEITRIEGRRGQILATADPEKGFAIAEVDVNAYDPVYWLSAPAADTDPRSVYHHERRPEMYADLSK
;
A
#
# COMPACT_ATOMS: atom_id res chain seq x y z
N MET A 1 -8.20 21.22 48.94
CA MET A 1 -7.51 22.29 49.68
C MET A 1 -6.30 22.70 48.86
N GLY A 2 -6.17 24.00 48.59
CA GLY A 2 -5.25 24.54 47.60
C GLY A 2 -3.77 24.36 47.97
N TYR A 3 -2.93 24.22 46.93
CA TYR A 3 -1.49 24.40 47.02
C TYR A 3 -1.11 25.75 46.40
N PRO A 4 -0.12 26.46 46.98
CA PRO A 4 0.19 27.84 46.63
C PRO A 4 0.83 27.95 45.25
N VAL A 5 0.43 28.98 44.50
CA VAL A 5 1.10 29.41 43.27
C VAL A 5 2.48 29.97 43.66
N GLY A 6 3.52 29.21 43.38
CA GLY A 6 4.90 29.67 43.54
C GLY A 6 5.22 30.79 42.57
N GLN A 7 5.59 31.95 43.10
CA GLN A 7 6.08 33.11 42.36
C GLN A 7 7.38 32.78 41.62
N GLY A 8 7.50 33.17 40.36
CA GLY A 8 8.76 33.06 39.62
C GLY A 8 8.65 33.23 38.11
N CYS A 9 8.15 34.37 37.63
CA CYS A 9 8.32 34.78 36.23
C CYS A 9 8.82 36.23 36.22
N GLN A 10 10.01 36.47 35.67
CA GLN A 10 10.49 37.81 35.35
C GLN A 10 10.55 37.97 33.84
N LEU A 11 9.86 38.99 33.33
CA LEU A 11 9.97 39.42 31.94
C LEU A 11 11.25 40.26 31.81
N ILE A 12 12.24 39.80 31.04
CA ILE A 12 13.40 40.62 30.69
C ILE A 12 13.16 41.15 29.27
N HIS A 13 13.25 42.47 29.15
CA HIS A 13 13.07 43.22 27.91
C HIS A 13 13.99 42.66 26.80
N GLN A 14 13.44 42.52 25.58
CA GLN A 14 13.99 41.87 24.36
C GLN A 14 13.66 40.37 24.17
N GLN A 15 12.49 40.09 23.59
CA GLN A 15 12.12 38.88 22.81
C GLN A 15 12.54 37.49 23.36
N ARG A 16 12.80 37.34 24.66
CA ARG A 16 13.15 36.05 25.28
C ARG A 16 12.24 35.79 26.47
N LEU A 17 11.54 34.66 26.43
CA LEU A 17 10.80 34.13 27.55
C LEU A 17 11.66 33.03 28.20
N ILE A 18 12.01 33.19 29.48
CA ILE A 18 12.71 32.15 30.25
C ILE A 18 11.69 31.56 31.23
N LEU A 19 11.33 30.29 31.04
CA LEU A 19 10.41 29.53 31.90
C LEU A 19 11.22 28.62 32.83
N HIS A 20 11.09 28.82 34.15
CA HIS A 20 11.59 27.90 35.16
C HIS A 20 10.49 26.87 35.48
N ILE A 21 10.61 25.65 34.96
CA ILE A 21 9.62 24.57 35.16
C ILE A 21 10.11 23.64 36.29
N ILE A 22 9.37 23.57 37.40
CA ILE A 22 9.74 22.81 38.61
C ILE A 22 8.95 21.47 38.73
N SER A 23 8.16 21.07 37.73
CA SER A 23 7.34 19.84 37.79
C SER A 23 6.89 19.34 36.39
N PRO A 24 6.76 18.02 36.14
CA PRO A 24 6.62 17.43 34.79
C PRO A 24 5.23 17.52 34.13
N MET A 25 4.26 18.27 34.65
CA MET A 25 2.96 18.47 33.99
C MET A 25 2.50 19.92 34.09
N PHE A 26 2.64 20.68 33.00
CA PHE A 26 1.92 21.93 32.79
C PHE A 26 1.50 22.07 31.33
N PHE A 27 0.28 22.59 31.15
CA PHE A 27 -0.20 23.17 29.90
C PHE A 27 0.00 24.68 30.01
N LEU A 28 0.74 25.31 29.08
CA LEU A 28 0.87 26.77 29.03
C LEU A 28 0.13 27.28 27.79
N HIS A 29 -0.94 28.02 28.04
CA HIS A 29 -1.69 28.76 27.04
C HIS A 29 -1.21 30.21 27.08
N PHE A 30 -0.56 30.71 26.02
CA PHE A 30 -0.25 32.12 25.87
C PHE A 30 -1.09 32.73 24.76
N THR A 31 -1.79 33.81 25.09
CA THR A 31 -2.44 34.68 24.11
C THR A 31 -1.65 36.00 24.09
N MET A 32 -0.97 36.33 22.98
CA MET A 32 -0.46 37.69 22.76
C MET A 32 -1.22 38.33 21.61
N GLY A 33 -1.97 39.41 21.89
CA GLY A 33 -2.36 40.39 20.88
C GLY A 33 -1.17 41.32 20.55
N ARG A 34 -0.99 41.86 19.35
CA ARG A 34 -1.97 42.55 18.49
C ARG A 34 -2.10 42.05 17.05
N ASP A 35 -1.31 41.06 16.62
CA ASP A 35 -1.24 40.62 15.21
C ASP A 35 -1.60 39.13 14.99
N GLY A 36 -2.35 38.51 15.91
CA GLY A 36 -3.04 37.23 15.62
C GLY A 36 -2.17 35.95 15.59
N LEU A 37 -0.93 35.98 16.08
CA LEU A 37 -0.11 34.77 16.22
C LEU A 37 -0.58 33.94 17.42
N GLN A 38 -1.26 32.82 17.17
CA GLN A 38 -1.48 31.78 18.18
C GLN A 38 -0.31 30.79 18.11
N VAL A 39 0.46 30.68 19.20
CA VAL A 39 1.51 29.66 19.33
C VAL A 39 1.10 28.73 20.46
N LEU A 40 0.69 27.52 20.09
CA LEU A 40 0.37 26.46 21.03
C LEU A 40 1.65 25.65 21.30
N PHE A 41 2.17 25.72 22.52
CA PHE A 41 3.31 24.89 22.94
C PHE A 41 2.80 23.59 23.55
N PHE A 42 3.04 22.46 22.87
CA PHE A 42 2.90 21.14 23.48
C PHE A 42 4.21 20.77 24.19
N LEU A 43 4.23 20.90 25.51
CA LEU A 43 5.36 20.49 26.34
C LEU A 43 5.16 19.05 26.84
N THR A 44 5.25 18.07 25.94
CA THR A 44 5.33 16.66 26.34
C THR A 44 6.81 16.30 26.59
N LYS A 45 7.24 16.43 27.86
CA LYS A 45 8.60 16.15 28.39
C LYS A 45 9.71 17.06 27.85
N VAL A 46 9.85 18.25 28.43
CA VAL A 46 11.09 19.05 28.34
C VAL A 46 11.92 18.86 29.60
N ARG A 47 13.23 18.56 29.46
CA ARG A 47 14.21 18.76 30.54
C ARG A 47 14.98 20.07 30.31
N PHE A 48 15.43 20.63 31.43
CA PHE A 48 16.10 21.92 31.60
C PHE A 48 17.15 22.25 30.52
N GLY A 49 17.05 23.45 29.94
CA GLY A 49 18.18 24.16 29.33
C GLY A 49 18.06 24.51 27.85
N GLU A 50 17.09 23.95 27.10
CA GLU A 50 17.00 24.19 25.66
C GLU A 50 15.94 25.22 25.29
N ILE A 51 16.35 26.18 24.47
CA ILE A 51 15.50 27.26 23.93
C ILE A 51 14.85 26.75 22.64
N MET A 52 13.55 26.48 22.68
CA MET A 52 12.77 26.17 21.48
C MET A 52 12.45 27.45 20.71
N THR A 53 13.05 27.63 19.53
CA THR A 53 12.66 28.68 18.57
C THR A 53 12.02 28.06 17.33
N VAL A 54 10.69 27.97 17.28
CA VAL A 54 9.99 27.49 16.09
C VAL A 54 9.98 28.62 15.05
N THR A 55 10.68 28.44 13.93
CA THR A 55 10.60 29.40 12.81
C THR A 55 9.57 28.88 11.82
N HIS A 56 8.33 29.35 11.98
CA HIS A 56 7.28 29.13 10.99
C HIS A 56 7.45 30.16 9.87
N HIS A 57 7.77 29.70 8.66
CA HIS A 57 7.57 30.51 7.47
C HIS A 57 6.11 30.34 7.02
N GLN A 58 5.20 31.15 7.57
CA GLN A 58 3.87 31.32 6.96
C GLN A 58 4.08 31.84 5.54
N GLY A 59 3.69 31.04 4.54
CA GLY A 59 3.64 31.47 3.15
C GLY A 59 4.26 30.52 2.12
N GLY A 60 4.73 29.33 2.50
CA GLY A 60 5.31 28.36 1.55
C GLY A 60 4.58 27.02 1.53
N ASN A 61 4.55 26.38 0.36
CA ASN A 61 4.11 24.97 0.18
C ASN A 61 5.12 23.97 0.79
N THR A 62 5.90 24.34 1.80
CA THR A 62 7.03 23.52 2.26
C THR A 62 7.20 23.62 3.76
N MET A 63 7.14 22.47 4.43
CA MET A 63 7.50 22.30 5.83
C MET A 63 8.97 21.92 5.93
N THR A 64 9.74 22.59 6.79
CA THR A 64 11.17 22.29 7.00
C THR A 64 11.40 21.85 8.43
N PHE A 65 12.10 20.73 8.61
CA PHE A 65 12.41 20.18 9.92
C PHE A 65 13.74 20.75 10.41
N THR A 66 13.69 21.73 11.31
CA THR A 66 14.88 22.52 11.72
C THR A 66 15.38 22.20 13.13
N GLN A 67 14.55 21.57 13.97
CA GLN A 67 14.86 21.24 15.36
C GLN A 67 14.67 19.77 15.64
N TRP A 68 15.54 19.18 16.45
CA TRP A 68 15.50 17.74 16.74
C TRP A 68 15.64 17.49 18.23
N THR A 69 14.89 16.52 18.72
CA THR A 69 14.99 16.01 20.08
C THR A 69 15.46 14.57 20.04
N VAL A 70 16.59 14.27 20.68
CA VAL A 70 17.09 12.89 20.84
C VAL A 70 16.25 12.16 21.89
N ASN A 71 15.67 11.01 21.52
CA ASN A 71 14.80 10.27 22.42
C ASN A 71 15.61 9.43 23.41
N GLN A 72 15.79 9.96 24.63
CA GLN A 72 16.55 9.28 25.69
C GLN A 72 15.83 8.07 26.32
N ASN A 73 14.54 7.84 26.02
CA ASN A 73 13.82 6.65 26.53
C ASN A 73 14.20 5.38 25.76
N TYR A 74 14.77 5.53 24.55
CA TYR A 74 15.44 4.48 23.80
C TYR A 74 16.92 4.84 23.74
N PRO A 75 17.64 4.73 24.88
CA PRO A 75 19.01 5.22 24.97
C PRO A 75 19.81 4.66 23.81
N ALA A 76 20.66 5.51 23.23
CA ALA A 76 21.70 5.04 22.33
C ALA A 76 22.43 3.92 23.03
N VAL A 77 22.25 2.69 22.57
CA VAL A 77 22.79 1.52 23.28
C VAL A 77 24.31 1.62 23.36
N ASP A 78 24.95 2.41 22.50
CA ASP A 78 26.29 2.99 22.66
C ASP A 78 26.47 4.03 21.53
N GLY A 79 26.39 5.36 21.79
CA GLY A 79 26.51 6.36 20.72
C GLY A 79 26.26 7.82 21.08
N GLU A 80 26.73 8.75 20.22
CA GLU A 80 26.49 10.20 20.32
C GLU A 80 25.54 10.66 19.22
N ALA A 81 24.64 11.59 19.55
CA ALA A 81 23.62 12.09 18.64
C ALA A 81 23.61 13.63 18.69
N PHE A 82 23.74 14.27 17.53
CA PHE A 82 23.85 15.72 17.40
C PHE A 82 22.79 16.26 16.46
N ALA A 83 22.22 17.40 16.86
CA ALA A 83 21.28 18.15 16.07
C ALA A 83 21.74 19.60 15.96
N GLU A 84 22.20 20.01 14.78
CA GLU A 84 22.63 21.39 14.55
C GLU A 84 22.26 21.80 13.12
N GLY A 85 21.65 22.98 12.95
CA GLY A 85 21.33 23.54 11.64
C GLY A 85 20.37 22.69 10.78
N GLY A 86 19.43 21.96 11.37
CA GLY A 86 18.49 21.09 10.64
C GLY A 86 19.07 19.74 10.20
N ARG A 87 20.30 19.40 10.65
CA ARG A 87 20.92 18.09 10.46
C ARG A 87 20.81 17.26 11.72
N PHE A 88 20.48 15.97 11.58
CA PHE A 88 20.63 14.96 12.62
C PHE A 88 21.79 14.02 12.27
N ARG A 89 22.74 13.82 13.18
CA ARG A 89 23.86 12.88 13.03
C ARG A 89 23.92 11.96 14.24
N ALA A 90 24.14 10.67 14.00
CA ALA A 90 24.38 9.69 15.04
C ALA A 90 25.65 8.89 14.76
N VAL A 91 26.43 8.65 15.82
CA VAL A 91 27.56 7.71 15.83
C VAL A 91 27.14 6.49 16.63
N LEU A 92 27.21 5.30 16.03
CA LEU A 92 26.88 4.02 16.66
C LEU A 92 28.19 3.34 17.13
N SER A 93 28.55 3.44 18.40
CA SER A 93 29.74 2.81 19.02
C SER A 93 29.38 1.51 19.77
N GLY A 94 30.35 0.83 20.42
CA GLY A 94 30.09 -0.38 21.23
C GLY A 94 30.17 -1.74 20.51
N ASP A 95 29.70 -2.82 21.17
CA ASP A 95 29.80 -4.23 20.72
C ASP A 95 28.44 -4.93 20.49
N HIS A 96 27.31 -4.25 20.73
CA HIS A 96 25.95 -4.82 20.68
C HIS A 96 25.07 -4.19 19.57
N TYR A 97 23.77 -4.52 19.56
CA TYR A 97 22.78 -3.86 18.69
C TYR A 97 22.64 -2.39 19.08
N ARG A 98 22.82 -1.49 18.10
CA ARG A 98 22.86 -0.05 18.32
C ARG A 98 21.64 0.60 17.70
N LEU A 99 21.14 1.63 18.35
CA LEU A 99 19.98 2.39 17.91
C LEU A 99 20.14 3.84 18.35
N ALA A 100 19.94 4.80 17.46
CA ALA A 100 19.87 6.21 17.80
C ALA A 100 18.60 6.80 17.20
N ASN A 101 17.76 7.40 18.04
CA ASN A 101 16.45 7.90 17.66
C ASN A 101 16.35 9.40 17.94
N ALA A 102 15.90 10.16 16.95
CA ALA A 102 15.52 11.56 17.13
C ALA A 102 14.22 11.86 16.40
N LEU A 103 13.51 12.87 16.89
CA LEU A 103 12.27 13.35 16.29
C LEU A 103 12.33 14.85 16.05
N SER A 104 11.59 15.29 15.03
CA SER A 104 11.37 16.70 14.72
C SER A 104 9.88 16.91 14.44
N ILE A 105 9.28 17.96 14.99
CA ILE A 105 7.84 18.25 14.87
C ILE A 105 7.63 19.63 14.25
N VAL A 106 6.73 19.70 13.28
CA VAL A 106 6.23 20.96 12.69
C VAL A 106 4.75 21.11 13.06
N HIS A 107 4.38 22.30 13.56
CA HIS A 107 3.01 22.67 13.95
C HIS A 107 2.42 23.75 13.04
N GLY A 108 1.09 23.86 13.04
CA GLY A 108 0.37 25.03 12.51
C GLY A 108 0.15 25.01 10.99
N PHE A 109 0.02 23.81 10.42
CA PHE A 109 -0.42 23.63 9.04
C PHE A 109 -1.90 23.27 9.01
N SER A 110 -2.59 23.68 7.94
CA SER A 110 -4.04 23.49 7.78
C SER A 110 -4.42 22.80 6.46
N GLN A 111 -3.44 22.34 5.68
CA GLN A 111 -3.68 21.85 4.34
C GLN A 111 -3.56 20.33 4.25
N SER A 112 -4.70 19.64 4.19
CA SER A 112 -4.76 18.22 3.87
C SER A 112 -4.41 17.96 2.39
N GLY A 113 -3.97 16.74 2.09
CA GLY A 113 -3.55 16.34 0.76
C GLY A 113 -2.17 15.69 0.74
N ARG A 114 -1.47 15.78 -0.38
CA ARG A 114 -0.26 15.03 -0.64
C ARG A 114 0.98 15.89 -0.37
N TYR A 115 1.93 15.29 0.33
CA TYR A 115 3.21 15.92 0.65
C TYR A 115 4.35 15.04 0.17
N ARG A 116 5.25 15.60 -0.64
CA ARG A 116 6.47 14.93 -1.07
C ARG A 116 7.59 15.17 -0.07
N ILE A 117 8.23 14.10 0.36
CA ILE A 117 9.33 14.15 1.32
C ILE A 117 10.64 14.36 0.59
N HIS A 118 11.52 15.19 1.16
CA HIS A 118 12.89 15.38 0.69
C HIS A 118 13.85 15.36 1.87
N TYR A 119 14.97 14.68 1.71
CA TYR A 119 16.11 14.74 2.62
C TYR A 119 17.38 14.22 1.93
N GLN A 120 18.54 14.55 2.47
CA GLN A 120 19.81 13.90 2.18
C GLN A 120 20.13 12.91 3.29
N LEU A 121 20.56 11.69 2.94
CA LEU A 121 20.87 10.62 3.89
C LEU A 121 22.24 10.04 3.57
N GLU A 122 23.10 9.98 4.58
CA GLU A 122 24.44 9.39 4.51
C GLU A 122 24.56 8.33 5.61
N THR A 123 24.94 7.11 5.24
CA THR A 123 25.21 6.03 6.21
C THR A 123 26.47 5.26 5.85
N THR A 124 27.20 4.81 6.87
CA THR A 124 28.28 3.85 6.69
C THR A 124 27.74 2.43 6.41
N PRO A 125 28.49 1.55 5.72
CA PRO A 125 28.06 0.17 5.47
C PRO A 125 27.64 -0.56 6.75
N GLY A 126 26.49 -1.23 6.71
CA GLY A 126 25.94 -1.96 7.87
C GLY A 126 25.04 -1.14 8.80
N VAL A 127 25.02 0.19 8.66
CA VAL A 127 24.05 1.07 9.33
C VAL A 127 22.78 1.17 8.48
N LYS A 128 21.65 0.88 9.10
CA LYS A 128 20.31 0.96 8.52
C LYS A 128 19.60 2.19 9.07
N THR A 129 18.59 2.64 8.34
CA THR A 129 17.76 3.79 8.73
C THR A 129 16.30 3.42 8.61
N GLN A 130 15.52 3.78 9.62
CA GLN A 130 14.07 3.76 9.58
C GLN A 130 13.58 5.20 9.80
N ILE A 131 12.68 5.65 8.93
CA ILE A 131 12.07 6.98 9.02
C ILE A 131 10.56 6.79 9.06
N VAL A 132 9.91 7.42 10.04
CA VAL A 132 8.45 7.37 10.25
C VAL A 132 7.91 8.78 10.32
N TYR A 133 6.85 9.04 9.56
CA TYR A 133 6.09 10.27 9.60
C TYR A 133 4.79 10.02 10.37
N SER A 134 4.49 10.84 11.39
CA SER A 134 3.28 10.74 12.19
C SER A 134 2.52 12.06 12.16
N TRP A 135 1.27 12.01 11.72
CA TRP A 135 0.35 13.15 11.77
C TRP A 135 -0.39 13.16 13.10
N TYR A 136 -0.64 14.35 13.64
CA TYR A 136 -1.37 14.56 14.87
C TYR A 136 -2.46 15.60 14.69
N ASP A 137 -3.56 15.42 15.42
CA ASP A 137 -4.64 16.41 15.50
C ASP A 137 -4.31 17.58 16.44
N ALA A 138 -5.24 18.53 16.55
CA ALA A 138 -5.14 19.69 17.44
C ALA A 138 -5.02 19.32 18.94
N ALA A 139 -5.37 18.09 19.34
CA ALA A 139 -5.24 17.60 20.71
C ALA A 139 -3.90 16.89 20.97
N GLY A 140 -3.07 16.71 19.93
CA GLY A 140 -1.83 15.94 20.00
C GLY A 140 -2.06 14.42 19.95
N THR A 141 -3.21 13.97 19.45
CA THR A 141 -3.52 12.55 19.24
C THR A 141 -2.94 12.09 17.91
N PRO A 142 -2.18 10.97 17.85
CA PRO A 142 -1.71 10.41 16.59
C PRO A 142 -2.89 10.01 15.69
N MET A 143 -2.89 10.51 14.47
CA MET A 143 -3.93 10.24 13.47
C MET A 143 -3.51 9.15 12.49
N PHE A 144 -2.33 9.32 11.89
CA PHE A 144 -1.88 8.48 10.79
C PHE A 144 -0.36 8.43 10.71
N ARG A 145 0.18 7.26 10.37
CA ARG A 145 1.61 7.04 10.20
C ARG A 145 1.94 6.42 8.85
N ALA A 146 3.09 6.80 8.33
CA ALA A 146 3.67 6.17 7.15
C ALA A 146 5.20 6.21 7.22
N HIS A 147 5.83 5.21 6.61
CA HIS A 147 7.22 5.29 6.21
C HIS A 147 7.31 5.97 4.85
N ALA A 148 8.33 6.80 4.65
CA ALA A 148 8.63 7.33 3.33
C ALA A 148 10.13 7.58 3.20
N VAL A 149 10.64 7.42 1.98
CA VAL A 149 11.98 7.88 1.62
C VAL A 149 11.92 9.18 0.81
N SER A 150 13.07 9.85 0.69
CA SER A 150 13.18 11.08 -0.10
C SER A 150 12.70 10.84 -1.54
N GLY A 151 11.75 11.65 -2.00
CA GLY A 151 11.06 11.54 -3.28
C GLY A 151 9.65 10.94 -3.19
N GLU A 152 9.34 10.19 -2.14
CA GLU A 152 8.01 9.58 -1.94
C GLU A 152 6.98 10.58 -1.39
N GLU A 153 5.71 10.29 -1.64
CA GLU A 153 4.57 11.07 -1.16
C GLU A 153 3.93 10.41 0.08
N ILE A 154 3.57 11.23 1.06
CA ILE A 154 2.72 10.86 2.19
C ILE A 154 1.43 11.68 2.16
N LEU A 155 0.35 11.07 2.64
CA LEU A 155 -0.95 11.73 2.75
C LEU A 155 -1.09 12.41 4.12
N CYS A 156 -1.40 13.70 4.10
CA CYS A 156 -1.87 14.45 5.26
C CYS A 156 -3.39 14.24 5.40
N PRO A 157 -3.86 13.59 6.48
CA PRO A 157 -5.29 13.44 6.70
C PRO A 157 -5.94 14.80 7.01
N GLU A 158 -7.26 14.88 6.80
CA GLU A 158 -8.05 16.04 7.19
C GLU A 158 -8.01 16.22 8.72
N GLY A 159 -7.84 17.46 9.19
CA GLY A 159 -7.76 17.78 10.61
C GLY A 159 -6.39 17.56 11.27
N ALA A 160 -5.37 17.17 10.51
CA ALA A 160 -4.00 17.16 11.01
C ALA A 160 -3.47 18.59 11.20
N GLU A 161 -2.75 18.80 12.31
CA GLU A 161 -2.23 20.09 12.77
C GLU A 161 -0.74 20.03 13.15
N ALA A 162 -0.21 18.82 13.37
CA ALA A 162 1.22 18.57 13.55
C ALA A 162 1.73 17.36 12.74
N LEU A 163 2.98 17.44 12.29
CA LEU A 163 3.71 16.38 11.59
C LEU A 163 5.01 16.15 12.33
N GLU A 164 5.17 14.94 12.86
CA GLU A 164 6.42 14.45 13.43
C GLU A 164 7.15 13.60 12.41
N MET A 165 8.45 13.82 12.27
CA MET A 165 9.36 12.89 11.61
C MET A 165 10.24 12.25 12.67
N ASN A 166 10.17 10.93 12.80
CA ASN A 166 11.04 10.12 13.63
C ASN A 166 12.12 9.47 12.76
N VAL A 167 13.38 9.63 13.11
CA VAL A 167 14.52 9.02 12.43
C VAL A 167 15.23 8.09 13.40
N CYS A 168 15.44 6.87 12.96
CA CYS A 168 16.14 5.83 13.68
C CYS A 168 17.30 5.30 12.85
N PHE A 169 18.53 5.45 13.35
CA PHE A 169 19.71 4.75 12.83
C PHE A 169 19.96 3.51 13.67
N TYR A 170 20.16 2.34 13.03
CA TYR A 170 20.38 1.09 13.75
C TYR A 170 21.32 0.14 13.02
N GLY A 171 21.97 -0.76 13.77
CA GLY A 171 22.92 -1.71 13.19
C GLY A 171 23.60 -2.61 14.21
N ARG A 172 24.34 -3.60 13.71
CA ARG A 172 25.21 -4.47 14.53
C ARG A 172 26.68 -4.08 14.48
N THR A 173 27.06 -3.17 13.58
CA THR A 173 28.44 -2.72 13.35
C THR A 173 28.64 -1.28 13.83
N GLN A 174 29.89 -0.91 14.06
CA GLN A 174 30.27 0.50 14.21
C GLN A 174 29.96 1.24 12.92
N GLY A 175 29.51 2.48 13.08
CA GLY A 175 29.14 3.28 11.93
C GLY A 175 28.51 4.60 12.30
N GLU A 176 28.22 5.37 11.26
CA GLU A 176 27.64 6.69 11.37
C GLU A 176 26.44 6.80 10.43
N GLY A 177 25.46 7.58 10.85
CA GLY A 177 24.32 7.97 10.05
C GLY A 177 24.09 9.47 10.17
N SER A 178 23.78 10.13 9.07
CA SER A 178 23.34 11.52 9.12
C SER A 178 22.25 11.81 8.11
N ILE A 179 21.36 12.71 8.46
CA ILE A 179 20.26 13.17 7.64
C ILE A 179 20.16 14.70 7.70
N SER A 180 19.96 15.35 6.56
CA SER A 180 19.90 16.82 6.42
C SER A 180 18.96 17.25 5.29
N ASP A 181 18.77 18.56 5.13
CA ASP A 181 17.93 19.17 4.09
C ASP A 181 16.49 18.64 4.05
N ILE A 182 15.94 18.42 5.25
CA ILE A 182 14.69 17.70 5.43
C ILE A 182 13.51 18.64 5.25
N ARG A 183 12.67 18.34 4.27
CA ARG A 183 11.44 19.08 4.00
C ARG A 183 10.32 18.19 3.49
N ALA A 184 9.10 18.63 3.75
CA ALA A 184 7.88 18.06 3.17
C ALA A 184 7.19 19.14 2.32
N GLU A 185 7.10 18.92 1.01
CA GLU A 185 6.54 19.84 0.04
C GLU A 185 5.09 19.46 -0.27
N TYR A 186 4.15 20.38 -0.11
CA TYR A 186 2.77 20.19 -0.56
C TYR A 186 2.72 20.15 -2.08
N VAL A 187 2.30 19.00 -2.62
CA VAL A 187 2.24 18.77 -4.08
C VAL A 187 0.82 18.82 -4.63
N GLY A 188 -0.19 18.95 -3.77
CA GLY A 188 -1.58 19.12 -4.18
C GLY A 188 -2.57 18.34 -3.32
N PRO A 189 -3.87 18.45 -3.64
CA PRO A 189 -4.91 17.72 -2.91
C PRO A 189 -4.76 16.21 -3.11
N TYR A 190 -5.45 15.46 -2.25
CA TYR A 190 -5.73 14.04 -2.49
C TYR A 190 -6.55 13.89 -3.77
N ILE A 191 -6.16 12.97 -4.65
CA ILE A 191 -6.87 12.68 -5.88
C ILE A 191 -7.31 11.21 -5.80
N PRO A 192 -8.58 10.92 -5.53
CA PRO A 192 -9.07 9.54 -5.49
C PRO A 192 -9.01 8.93 -6.89
N ASN A 193 -8.68 7.65 -6.98
CA ASN A 193 -8.84 6.86 -8.20
C ASN A 193 -9.88 5.78 -7.95
N LYS A 194 -11.16 6.16 -8.11
CA LYS A 194 -12.29 5.27 -7.88
C LYS A 194 -12.49 4.34 -9.06
N VAL A 195 -12.50 3.05 -8.78
CA VAL A 195 -12.65 1.99 -9.77
C VAL A 195 -13.68 0.99 -9.28
N LYS A 196 -14.63 0.60 -10.14
CA LYS A 196 -15.57 -0.48 -9.82
C LYS A 196 -15.09 -1.80 -10.41
N LEU A 197 -14.74 -2.73 -9.54
CA LEU A 197 -14.19 -4.05 -9.88
C LEU A 197 -15.29 -5.10 -9.82
N ALA A 198 -15.33 -6.02 -10.78
CA ALA A 198 -16.24 -7.15 -10.77
C ALA A 198 -15.51 -8.49 -10.92
N ALA A 199 -15.81 -9.43 -10.04
CA ALA A 199 -15.36 -10.82 -10.12
C ALA A 199 -16.52 -11.71 -10.54
N VAL A 200 -16.42 -12.31 -11.73
CA VAL A 200 -17.50 -13.06 -12.38
C VAL A 200 -17.28 -14.55 -12.23
N MET A 201 -18.32 -15.26 -11.79
CA MET A 201 -18.24 -16.71 -11.67
C MET A 201 -18.20 -17.41 -13.03
N GLY A 202 -17.54 -18.57 -13.08
CA GLY A 202 -17.93 -19.61 -14.03
C GLY A 202 -19.35 -20.07 -13.67
N GLY A 203 -20.25 -20.19 -14.64
CA GLY A 203 -21.66 -20.55 -14.37
C GLY A 203 -21.77 -21.85 -13.54
N PRO A 204 -22.85 -22.06 -12.76
CA PRO A 204 -23.01 -23.31 -12.02
C PRO A 204 -23.26 -24.44 -13.03
N ARG A 205 -22.21 -25.17 -13.41
CA ARG A 205 -22.31 -26.25 -14.40
C ARG A 205 -22.39 -27.58 -13.69
N LYS A 206 -23.63 -28.05 -13.52
CA LYS A 206 -23.91 -29.41 -13.02
C LYS A 206 -23.65 -30.48 -14.09
N GLU A 207 -23.53 -30.08 -15.35
CA GLU A 207 -23.40 -30.98 -16.51
C GLU A 207 -22.23 -30.55 -17.42
N PRO A 208 -21.68 -31.48 -18.22
CA PRO A 208 -20.69 -31.14 -19.25
C PRO A 208 -21.23 -30.09 -20.23
N THR A 209 -20.35 -29.26 -20.78
CA THR A 209 -20.72 -28.11 -21.61
C THR A 209 -19.88 -28.02 -22.88
N THR A 210 -20.21 -27.10 -23.77
CA THR A 210 -19.41 -26.79 -24.97
C THR A 210 -18.66 -25.47 -24.78
N GLN A 211 -17.60 -25.26 -25.55
CA GLN A 211 -16.92 -23.96 -25.55
C GLN A 211 -17.89 -22.82 -25.92
N ALA A 212 -18.80 -23.05 -26.87
CA ALA A 212 -19.77 -22.04 -27.30
C ALA A 212 -20.73 -21.65 -26.18
N ASP A 213 -21.19 -22.61 -25.36
CA ASP A 213 -22.01 -22.33 -24.19
C ASP A 213 -21.25 -21.51 -23.14
N ASN A 214 -19.94 -21.78 -22.98
CA ASN A 214 -19.11 -21.01 -22.07
C ASN A 214 -18.96 -19.56 -22.48
N ILE A 215 -18.71 -19.33 -23.77
CA ILE A 215 -18.57 -18.00 -24.35
C ILE A 215 -19.87 -17.22 -24.18
N ARG A 216 -21.03 -17.83 -24.50
CA ARG A 216 -22.34 -17.20 -24.34
C ARG A 216 -22.61 -16.82 -22.88
N ALA A 217 -22.42 -17.76 -21.96
CA ALA A 217 -22.65 -17.53 -20.53
C ALA A 217 -21.67 -16.54 -19.90
N ALA A 218 -20.47 -16.38 -20.47
CA ALA A 218 -19.51 -15.37 -20.06
C ALA A 218 -19.90 -13.98 -20.57
N ALA A 219 -20.29 -13.88 -21.84
CA ALA A 219 -20.76 -12.64 -22.46
C ALA A 219 -21.95 -12.04 -21.69
N GLU A 220 -22.96 -12.87 -21.36
CA GLU A 220 -24.13 -12.44 -20.56
C GLU A 220 -23.74 -11.88 -19.19
N LYS A 221 -22.73 -12.44 -18.53
CA LYS A 221 -22.27 -11.95 -17.23
C LYS A 221 -21.41 -10.70 -17.32
N ILE A 222 -20.63 -10.56 -18.40
CA ILE A 222 -19.94 -9.30 -18.69
C ILE A 222 -20.97 -8.19 -18.89
N ASP A 223 -22.02 -8.46 -19.69
CA ASP A 223 -23.11 -7.50 -19.92
C ASP A 223 -23.79 -7.10 -18.61
N ALA A 224 -24.08 -8.07 -17.72
CA ALA A 224 -24.71 -7.80 -16.44
C ALA A 224 -23.81 -6.97 -15.50
N ALA A 225 -22.54 -7.32 -15.37
CA ALA A 225 -21.59 -6.58 -14.53
C ALA A 225 -21.33 -5.15 -15.07
N ALA A 226 -21.24 -5.01 -16.40
CA ALA A 226 -21.16 -3.71 -17.07
C ALA A 226 -22.41 -2.86 -16.83
N GLY A 227 -23.59 -3.47 -16.84
CA GLY A 227 -24.87 -2.83 -16.50
C GLY A 227 -24.92 -2.29 -15.06
N GLU A 228 -24.13 -2.84 -14.14
CA GLU A 228 -23.95 -2.32 -12.77
C GLU A 228 -22.80 -1.28 -12.68
N GLY A 229 -22.21 -0.91 -13.82
CA GLY A 229 -21.18 0.11 -13.95
C GLY A 229 -19.80 -0.36 -13.54
N ALA A 230 -19.46 -1.63 -13.77
CA ALA A 230 -18.09 -2.13 -13.59
C ALA A 230 -17.11 -1.42 -14.54
N ASP A 231 -15.93 -1.05 -14.05
CA ASP A 231 -14.81 -0.56 -14.85
C ASP A 231 -13.89 -1.69 -15.31
N LEU A 232 -13.79 -2.76 -14.52
CA LEU A 232 -13.05 -3.98 -14.83
C LEU A 232 -13.86 -5.22 -14.47
N VAL A 233 -13.95 -6.15 -15.41
CA VAL A 233 -14.57 -7.47 -15.22
C VAL A 233 -13.51 -8.57 -15.33
N LEU A 234 -13.39 -9.42 -14.31
CA LEU A 234 -12.56 -10.62 -14.31
C LEU A 234 -13.43 -11.88 -14.39
N LEU A 235 -13.19 -12.73 -15.40
CA LEU A 235 -13.77 -14.08 -15.49
C LEU A 235 -12.95 -15.13 -14.72
N CYS A 236 -13.56 -16.28 -14.44
CA CYS A 236 -12.93 -17.41 -13.76
C CYS A 236 -11.77 -18.06 -14.54
N GLU A 237 -11.06 -18.98 -13.89
CA GLU A 237 -9.94 -19.71 -14.51
C GLU A 237 -10.42 -20.63 -15.63
N LEU A 238 -9.67 -20.65 -16.74
CA LEU A 238 -9.90 -21.48 -17.93
C LEU A 238 -11.35 -21.42 -18.41
N TYR A 239 -11.93 -20.21 -18.46
CA TYR A 239 -13.37 -20.02 -18.68
C TYR A 239 -13.87 -20.70 -19.97
N ASN A 240 -13.02 -20.78 -21.00
CA ASN A 240 -13.29 -21.35 -22.31
C ASN A 240 -13.07 -22.87 -22.40
N ALA A 241 -12.50 -23.50 -21.38
CA ALA A 241 -12.09 -24.91 -21.41
C ALA A 241 -12.58 -25.70 -20.18
N TRP A 242 -13.01 -25.03 -19.11
CA TRP A 242 -13.49 -25.70 -17.91
C TRP A 242 -14.82 -26.41 -18.12
N GLY A 243 -14.86 -27.72 -17.85
CA GLY A 243 -16.04 -28.59 -18.00
C GLY A 243 -16.45 -28.86 -19.46
N VAL A 244 -15.62 -28.47 -20.42
CA VAL A 244 -15.91 -28.54 -21.84
C VAL A 244 -15.65 -29.94 -22.40
N THR A 245 -16.51 -30.43 -23.30
CA THR A 245 -16.38 -31.76 -23.94
C THR A 245 -15.95 -31.71 -25.40
N ASP A 246 -16.07 -30.56 -26.05
CA ASP A 246 -15.71 -30.33 -27.46
C ASP A 246 -14.32 -29.70 -27.66
N MET A 247 -13.46 -29.76 -26.63
CA MET A 247 -12.06 -29.34 -26.69
C MET A 247 -11.13 -30.43 -26.14
N GLY A 248 -10.17 -30.85 -26.96
CA GLY A 248 -9.17 -31.84 -26.59
C GLY A 248 -8.13 -31.34 -25.57
N PRO A 249 -7.43 -32.25 -24.85
CA PRO A 249 -6.34 -31.88 -23.95
C PRO A 249 -5.22 -31.08 -24.61
N GLY A 250 -4.92 -31.32 -25.88
CA GLY A 250 -3.90 -30.62 -26.66
C GLY A 250 -4.39 -29.38 -27.43
N GLU A 251 -5.63 -28.95 -27.22
CA GLU A 251 -6.24 -27.83 -27.94
C GLU A 251 -6.37 -26.61 -27.04
N GLY A 252 -6.25 -25.41 -27.63
CA GLY A 252 -6.41 -24.14 -26.93
C GLY A 252 -6.91 -23.08 -27.91
N ALA A 253 -7.47 -21.99 -27.38
CA ALA A 253 -7.96 -20.88 -28.18
C ALA A 253 -6.81 -19.94 -28.59
N ARG A 254 -6.90 -19.40 -29.81
CA ARG A 254 -5.99 -18.39 -30.38
C ARG A 254 -6.60 -17.00 -30.28
N MET A 255 -5.79 -15.96 -30.54
CA MET A 255 -6.22 -14.56 -30.49
C MET A 255 -7.41 -14.20 -31.40
N THR A 256 -7.62 -14.98 -32.47
CA THR A 256 -8.70 -14.79 -33.45
C THR A 256 -9.94 -15.63 -33.17
N ASP A 257 -9.88 -16.53 -32.19
CA ASP A 257 -10.98 -17.46 -31.93
C ASP A 257 -12.12 -16.80 -31.17
N PRO A 258 -13.35 -17.33 -31.25
CA PRO A 258 -14.53 -16.79 -30.55
C PRO A 258 -14.31 -16.59 -29.04
N ALA A 259 -13.51 -17.47 -28.40
CA ALA A 259 -13.16 -17.36 -26.98
C ALA A 259 -12.26 -16.17 -26.62
N VAL A 260 -11.65 -15.49 -27.61
CA VAL A 260 -10.84 -14.29 -27.34
C VAL A 260 -11.49 -13.06 -27.95
N THR A 261 -12.03 -13.18 -29.16
CA THR A 261 -12.74 -12.08 -29.85
C THR A 261 -13.96 -11.61 -29.07
N MET A 262 -14.73 -12.50 -28.43
CA MET A 262 -15.84 -12.10 -27.56
C MET A 262 -15.39 -11.16 -26.43
N LEU A 263 -14.26 -11.44 -25.78
CA LEU A 263 -13.75 -10.61 -24.67
C LEU A 263 -13.40 -9.20 -25.16
N ARG A 264 -12.71 -9.12 -26.30
CA ARG A 264 -12.37 -7.86 -26.98
C ARG A 264 -13.63 -7.07 -27.33
N ASP A 265 -14.60 -7.73 -27.95
CA ASP A 265 -15.81 -7.09 -28.42
C ASP A 265 -16.63 -6.57 -27.24
N LYS A 266 -16.75 -7.33 -26.16
CA LYS A 266 -17.44 -6.90 -24.94
C LYS A 266 -16.73 -5.77 -24.20
N ALA A 267 -15.40 -5.79 -24.14
CA ALA A 267 -14.62 -4.69 -23.57
C ALA A 267 -14.90 -3.37 -24.31
N LYS A 268 -14.91 -3.43 -25.65
CA LYS A 268 -15.21 -2.28 -26.51
C LYS A 268 -16.68 -1.85 -26.47
N GLU A 269 -17.60 -2.80 -26.47
CA GLU A 269 -19.05 -2.56 -26.44
C GLU A 269 -19.45 -1.76 -25.20
N HIS A 270 -18.93 -2.14 -24.04
CA HIS A 270 -19.25 -1.49 -22.77
C HIS A 270 -18.28 -0.38 -22.38
N GLY A 271 -17.16 -0.25 -23.07
CA GLY A 271 -16.11 0.70 -22.72
C GLY A 271 -15.49 0.39 -21.36
N ILE A 272 -15.18 -0.88 -21.07
CA ILE A 272 -14.65 -1.37 -19.79
C ILE A 272 -13.39 -2.21 -20.03
N PHE A 273 -12.62 -2.47 -18.97
CA PHE A 273 -11.59 -3.50 -19.02
C PHE A 273 -12.20 -4.89 -18.84
N VAL A 274 -11.75 -5.86 -19.64
CA VAL A 274 -12.15 -7.27 -19.50
C VAL A 274 -10.91 -8.14 -19.41
N ALA A 275 -10.85 -8.95 -18.35
CA ALA A 275 -9.80 -9.92 -18.13
C ALA A 275 -10.40 -11.33 -18.00
N ALA A 276 -9.72 -12.32 -18.60
CA ALA A 276 -10.14 -13.71 -18.46
C ALA A 276 -8.95 -14.65 -18.53
N SER A 277 -8.99 -15.73 -17.74
CA SER A 277 -8.06 -16.84 -17.90
C SER A 277 -8.58 -17.80 -18.98
N VAL A 278 -7.74 -18.05 -19.98
CA VAL A 278 -8.02 -18.80 -21.20
C VAL A 278 -7.04 -19.96 -21.30
N LYS A 279 -7.52 -21.14 -21.70
CA LYS A 279 -6.64 -22.18 -22.24
C LYS A 279 -6.18 -21.70 -23.61
N PHE A 280 -5.01 -21.08 -23.65
CA PHE A 280 -4.52 -20.33 -24.81
C PHE A 280 -3.50 -21.14 -25.59
N GLN A 281 -3.55 -21.05 -26.92
CA GLN A 281 -2.55 -21.59 -27.82
C GLN A 281 -1.91 -20.44 -28.60
N ASP A 282 -0.58 -20.32 -28.50
CA ASP A 282 0.16 -19.33 -29.28
C ASP A 282 0.40 -19.75 -30.74
N GLU A 283 1.05 -18.89 -31.52
CA GLU A 283 1.33 -19.13 -32.94
C GLU A 283 2.28 -20.32 -33.17
N ASN A 284 3.07 -20.71 -32.15
CA ASN A 284 3.97 -21.86 -32.19
C ASN A 284 3.27 -23.16 -31.73
N GLY A 285 2.00 -23.08 -31.34
CA GLY A 285 1.24 -24.23 -30.84
C GLY A 285 1.43 -24.52 -29.35
N LEU A 286 2.13 -23.66 -28.60
CA LEU A 286 2.35 -23.84 -27.16
C LEU A 286 1.07 -23.53 -26.38
N LEU A 287 0.70 -24.45 -25.48
CA LEU A 287 -0.47 -24.31 -24.63
C LEU A 287 -0.09 -23.66 -23.31
N SER A 288 -0.91 -22.73 -22.85
CA SER A 288 -0.73 -22.00 -21.60
C SER A 288 -2.09 -21.76 -20.92
N ASN A 289 -2.06 -21.51 -19.61
CA ASN A 289 -3.19 -20.98 -18.86
C ASN A 289 -2.95 -19.49 -18.68
N THR A 290 -3.75 -18.68 -19.35
CA THR A 290 -3.34 -17.31 -19.71
C THR A 290 -4.40 -16.30 -19.34
N ILE A 291 -4.06 -15.29 -18.54
CA ILE A 291 -4.86 -14.08 -18.45
C ILE A 291 -4.56 -13.19 -19.66
N LEU A 292 -5.62 -12.85 -20.41
CA LEU A 292 -5.61 -11.77 -21.39
C LEU A 292 -6.37 -10.59 -20.80
N LEU A 293 -5.78 -9.40 -20.84
CA LEU A 293 -6.40 -8.16 -20.39
C LEU A 293 -6.67 -7.25 -21.59
N PHE A 294 -7.93 -6.89 -21.82
CA PHE A 294 -8.35 -5.95 -22.85
C PHE A 294 -8.77 -4.62 -22.23
N ASP A 295 -8.43 -3.52 -22.89
CA ASP A 295 -8.82 -2.16 -22.49
C ASP A 295 -10.23 -1.78 -22.97
N ARG A 296 -10.66 -0.57 -22.61
CA ARG A 296 -11.97 -0.01 -23.01
C ARG A 296 -12.19 0.10 -24.52
N LYS A 297 -11.15 -0.01 -25.34
CA LYS A 297 -11.22 0.01 -26.82
C LYS A 297 -11.23 -1.41 -27.41
N GLY A 298 -11.08 -2.44 -26.58
CA GLY A 298 -10.91 -3.83 -26.99
C GLY A 298 -9.47 -4.16 -27.39
N GLU A 299 -8.51 -3.27 -27.15
CA GLU A 299 -7.11 -3.53 -27.46
C GLU A 299 -6.47 -4.38 -26.36
N LEU A 300 -5.56 -5.29 -26.75
CA LEU A 300 -4.85 -6.12 -25.79
C LEU A 300 -3.85 -5.25 -25.00
N VAL A 301 -4.10 -5.07 -23.71
CA VAL A 301 -3.15 -4.42 -22.78
C VAL A 301 -1.94 -5.32 -22.57
N GLY A 302 -2.20 -6.62 -22.41
CA GLY A 302 -1.15 -7.61 -22.30
C GLY A 302 -1.65 -8.97 -21.88
N ARG A 303 -0.68 -9.85 -21.65
CA ARG A 303 -0.86 -11.28 -21.43
C ARG A 303 -0.02 -11.71 -20.22
N TYR A 304 -0.59 -12.54 -19.36
CA TYR A 304 0.13 -13.23 -18.30
C TYR A 304 -0.13 -14.73 -18.39
N ASP A 305 0.94 -15.52 -18.52
CA ASP A 305 0.87 -16.98 -18.47
C ASP A 305 1.16 -17.47 -17.06
N LYS A 306 0.31 -18.35 -16.55
CA LYS A 306 0.42 -18.95 -15.21
C LYS A 306 1.82 -19.50 -14.97
N SER A 307 2.52 -18.93 -14.00
CA SER A 307 3.91 -19.30 -13.71
C SER A 307 3.97 -20.67 -13.04
N HIS A 308 3.05 -20.94 -12.12
CA HIS A 308 3.00 -22.19 -11.38
C HIS A 308 1.85 -23.06 -11.90
N ILE A 309 2.12 -23.91 -12.89
CA ILE A 309 1.11 -24.87 -13.39
C ILE A 309 1.01 -26.12 -12.51
N THR A 310 -0.21 -26.64 -12.37
CA THR A 310 -0.50 -27.86 -11.61
C THR A 310 0.02 -29.12 -12.32
N MET A 311 0.09 -30.25 -11.61
CA MET A 311 0.44 -31.54 -12.23
C MET A 311 -0.50 -31.91 -13.37
N ARG A 312 -1.81 -31.64 -13.22
CA ARG A 312 -2.80 -31.91 -14.26
C ARG A 312 -2.54 -31.08 -15.53
N GLU A 313 -2.24 -29.80 -15.37
CA GLU A 313 -1.89 -28.92 -16.50
C GLU A 313 -0.64 -29.41 -17.24
N LYS A 314 0.39 -29.85 -16.50
CA LYS A 314 1.60 -30.46 -17.10
C LYS A 314 1.28 -31.70 -17.93
N TRP A 315 0.42 -32.60 -17.43
CA TRP A 315 0.04 -33.82 -18.14
C TRP A 315 -0.75 -33.55 -19.43
N THR A 316 -1.42 -32.40 -19.51
CA THR A 316 -2.17 -31.99 -20.71
C THR A 316 -1.34 -31.12 -21.67
N GLY A 317 -0.03 -30.97 -21.43
CA GLY A 317 0.87 -30.24 -22.32
C GLY A 317 0.89 -28.72 -22.13
N THR A 318 0.33 -28.20 -21.05
CA THR A 318 0.45 -26.78 -20.68
C THR A 318 1.89 -26.48 -20.25
N VAL A 319 2.45 -25.40 -20.77
CA VAL A 319 3.79 -24.89 -20.44
C VAL A 319 3.65 -23.78 -19.39
N PRO A 320 4.52 -23.71 -18.36
CA PRO A 320 4.50 -22.61 -17.39
C PRO A 320 4.94 -21.30 -18.05
N GLY A 321 4.37 -20.19 -17.59
CA GLY A 321 4.91 -18.86 -17.87
C GLY A 321 6.23 -18.61 -17.14
N ASP A 322 7.02 -17.68 -17.66
CA ASP A 322 8.37 -17.34 -17.18
C ASP A 322 8.56 -15.87 -16.81
N ASP A 323 7.48 -15.06 -16.79
CA ASP A 323 7.53 -13.62 -16.50
C ASP A 323 6.55 -13.19 -15.39
N LEU A 324 6.93 -12.11 -14.69
CA LEU A 324 6.11 -11.38 -13.74
C LEU A 324 5.60 -10.11 -14.39
N VAL A 325 4.40 -10.22 -14.98
CA VAL A 325 3.79 -9.15 -15.76
C VAL A 325 3.01 -8.19 -14.86
N VAL A 326 3.22 -6.89 -15.08
CA VAL A 326 2.45 -5.80 -14.47
C VAL A 326 1.92 -4.91 -15.58
N PHE A 327 0.63 -4.64 -15.55
CA PHE A 327 -0.04 -3.77 -16.51
C PHE A 327 -0.22 -2.38 -15.90
N ASP A 328 0.34 -1.37 -16.54
CA ASP A 328 0.10 0.03 -16.19
C ASP A 328 -1.18 0.51 -16.88
N THR A 329 -2.22 0.79 -16.09
CA THR A 329 -3.54 1.19 -16.61
C THR A 329 -4.06 2.43 -15.90
N GLU A 330 -5.10 3.07 -16.46
CA GLU A 330 -5.81 4.16 -15.78
C GLU A 330 -6.53 3.71 -14.49
N LEU A 331 -6.80 2.41 -14.35
CA LEU A 331 -7.40 1.83 -13.15
C LEU A 331 -6.38 1.61 -12.03
N GLY A 332 -5.09 1.88 -12.26
CA GLY A 332 -3.98 1.52 -11.38
C GLY A 332 -3.08 0.44 -11.97
N ARG A 333 -2.07 0.01 -11.20
CA ARG A 333 -1.16 -1.06 -11.64
C ARG A 333 -1.78 -2.42 -11.36
N ILE A 334 -1.91 -3.25 -12.39
CA ILE A 334 -2.59 -4.55 -12.30
C ILE A 334 -1.56 -5.68 -12.41
N GLY A 335 -1.58 -6.59 -11.45
CA GLY A 335 -0.83 -7.85 -11.47
C GLY A 335 -1.76 -9.06 -11.58
N CYS A 336 -1.17 -10.23 -11.82
CA CYS A 336 -1.90 -11.47 -12.02
C CYS A 336 -1.35 -12.61 -11.17
N ALA A 337 -2.24 -13.46 -10.67
CA ALA A 337 -1.90 -14.72 -10.01
C ALA A 337 -3.01 -15.73 -10.30
N ILE A 338 -2.75 -16.75 -11.11
CA ILE A 338 -3.80 -17.71 -11.48
C ILE A 338 -3.77 -18.90 -10.52
N CYS A 339 -4.84 -19.06 -9.73
CA CYS A 339 -5.13 -20.28 -8.96
C CYS A 339 -3.96 -20.84 -8.14
N TRP A 340 -3.15 -21.73 -8.73
CA TRP A 340 -2.01 -22.35 -8.07
C TRP A 340 -0.89 -21.35 -7.73
N ASP A 341 -0.74 -20.27 -8.52
CA ASP A 341 0.19 -19.16 -8.21
C ASP A 341 -0.01 -18.58 -6.81
N ARG A 342 -1.24 -18.60 -6.31
CA ARG A 342 -1.57 -18.05 -4.99
C ARG A 342 -0.94 -18.83 -3.84
N PHE A 343 -0.43 -20.04 -4.07
CA PHE A 343 0.24 -20.83 -3.03
C PHE A 343 1.73 -20.50 -2.90
N MET A 344 2.28 -19.64 -3.77
CA MET A 344 3.68 -19.22 -3.75
C MET A 344 3.76 -17.81 -3.18
N PRO A 345 4.10 -17.61 -1.89
CA PRO A 345 4.08 -16.29 -1.23
C PRO A 345 5.00 -15.28 -1.88
N GLU A 346 6.02 -15.76 -2.60
CA GLU A 346 6.95 -14.98 -3.38
C GLU A 346 6.23 -14.19 -4.48
N LEU A 347 5.26 -14.78 -5.18
CA LEU A 347 4.60 -14.15 -6.32
C LEU A 347 3.81 -12.88 -5.94
N PRO A 348 2.82 -12.92 -5.02
CA PRO A 348 2.10 -11.71 -4.62
C PRO A 348 3.03 -10.72 -3.89
N ARG A 349 4.09 -11.20 -3.21
CA ARG A 349 5.10 -10.31 -2.64
C ARG A 349 5.87 -9.56 -3.73
N LEU A 350 6.28 -10.24 -4.80
CA LEU A 350 6.98 -9.61 -5.93
C LEU A 350 6.09 -8.61 -6.67
N LEU A 351 4.79 -8.93 -6.84
CA LEU A 351 3.81 -7.98 -7.39
C LEU A 351 3.70 -6.72 -6.53
N PHE A 352 3.58 -6.86 -5.21
CA PHE A 352 3.56 -5.72 -4.28
C PHE A 352 4.81 -4.84 -4.42
N LEU A 353 6.00 -5.44 -4.57
CA LEU A 353 7.25 -4.70 -4.74
C LEU A 353 7.40 -4.03 -6.10
N LYS A 354 6.65 -4.51 -7.11
CA LYS A 354 6.48 -3.81 -8.37
C LYS A 354 5.41 -2.70 -8.28
N GLY A 355 4.86 -2.43 -7.11
CA GLY A 355 3.86 -1.38 -6.88
C GLY A 355 2.48 -1.74 -7.44
N VAL A 356 2.15 -3.03 -7.56
CA VAL A 356 0.82 -3.46 -7.98
C VAL A 356 -0.24 -3.01 -6.99
N ASP A 357 -1.37 -2.53 -7.52
CA ASP A 357 -2.53 -2.10 -6.75
C ASP A 357 -3.61 -3.18 -6.69
N ILE A 358 -3.89 -3.80 -7.85
CA ILE A 358 -4.96 -4.77 -8.05
C ILE A 358 -4.37 -6.08 -8.56
N VAL A 359 -4.71 -7.19 -7.92
CA VAL A 359 -4.34 -8.54 -8.36
C VAL A 359 -5.57 -9.25 -8.93
N LEU A 360 -5.48 -9.66 -10.19
CA LEU A 360 -6.46 -10.52 -10.82
C LEU A 360 -6.15 -11.99 -10.50
N ASN A 361 -7.08 -12.64 -9.80
CA ASN A 361 -6.91 -13.99 -9.28
C ASN A 361 -8.03 -14.95 -9.72
N PRO A 362 -8.08 -15.34 -10.99
CA PRO A 362 -9.01 -16.36 -11.44
C PRO A 362 -8.63 -17.74 -10.88
N THR A 363 -9.62 -18.53 -10.49
CA THR A 363 -9.42 -19.87 -9.93
C THR A 363 -10.49 -20.86 -10.38
N ALA A 364 -10.13 -22.15 -10.41
CA ALA A 364 -10.99 -23.29 -10.68
C ALA A 364 -10.69 -24.45 -9.71
N SER A 365 -10.79 -24.19 -8.40
CA SER A 365 -10.51 -25.18 -7.34
C SER A 365 -11.80 -25.70 -6.67
N ASP A 366 -11.85 -26.99 -6.38
CA ASP A 366 -12.95 -27.70 -5.73
C ASP A 366 -12.80 -27.85 -4.20
N ALA A 367 -11.67 -27.39 -3.63
CA ALA A 367 -11.31 -27.67 -2.25
C ALA A 367 -11.53 -26.48 -1.29
N TYR A 368 -12.15 -26.77 -0.14
CA TYR A 368 -12.33 -25.95 1.07
C TYR A 368 -11.04 -25.33 1.68
N ALA A 369 -9.87 -25.53 1.07
CA ALA A 369 -8.57 -25.02 1.54
C ALA A 369 -8.35 -23.51 1.29
N LEU A 370 -9.39 -22.79 0.89
CA LEU A 370 -9.37 -21.36 0.55
C LEU A 370 -9.37 -20.42 1.77
N LYS A 371 -9.30 -20.97 2.98
CA LYS A 371 -9.10 -20.20 4.21
C LYS A 371 -7.60 -19.95 4.39
N ASN A 372 -7.13 -18.83 3.85
CA ASN A 372 -5.84 -18.17 4.12
C ASN A 372 -4.57 -18.70 3.43
N ALA A 373 -4.54 -18.70 2.09
CA ALA A 373 -3.27 -18.58 1.36
C ALA A 373 -3.24 -17.24 0.60
N HIS A 374 -2.53 -16.28 1.21
CA HIS A 374 -2.15 -14.95 0.71
C HIS A 374 -3.33 -13.99 0.56
N SER A 375 -3.89 -13.62 1.71
CA SER A 375 -4.87 -12.55 1.82
C SER A 375 -4.30 -11.23 1.30
N ALA A 376 -5.20 -10.33 0.89
CA ALA A 376 -4.87 -8.96 0.54
C ALA A 376 -4.04 -8.24 1.63
N TYR A 377 -4.24 -8.61 2.91
CA TYR A 377 -3.59 -8.03 4.09
C TYR A 377 -2.05 -8.05 4.05
N PRO A 378 -1.33 -9.20 4.07
CA PRO A 378 0.14 -9.22 4.10
C PRO A 378 0.82 -8.57 2.90
N ASN A 379 0.09 -8.31 1.82
CA ASN A 379 0.62 -7.68 0.61
C ASN A 379 0.04 -6.29 0.34
N ALA A 380 -0.88 -5.77 1.16
CA ALA A 380 -1.50 -4.45 1.00
C ALA A 380 -2.01 -4.13 -0.42
N MET A 381 -2.53 -5.12 -1.14
CA MET A 381 -3.10 -5.01 -2.49
C MET A 381 -4.58 -5.39 -2.50
N ILE A 382 -5.33 -4.91 -3.48
CA ILE A 382 -6.71 -5.32 -3.70
C ILE A 382 -6.70 -6.63 -4.50
N PHE A 383 -7.46 -7.63 -4.07
CA PHE A 383 -7.56 -8.91 -4.79
C PHE A 383 -8.95 -9.08 -5.38
N VAL A 384 -9.03 -9.33 -6.69
CA VAL A 384 -10.26 -9.67 -7.40
C VAL A 384 -10.19 -11.16 -7.71
N THR A 385 -10.95 -11.97 -6.97
CA THR A 385 -10.91 -13.44 -7.09
C THR A 385 -12.18 -13.94 -7.76
N ALA A 386 -12.04 -14.62 -8.89
CA ALA A 386 -13.14 -15.15 -9.69
C ALA A 386 -13.06 -16.67 -9.78
N GLN A 387 -14.04 -17.38 -9.20
CA GLN A 387 -14.10 -18.85 -9.17
C GLN A 387 -15.06 -19.40 -10.22
N VAL A 388 -14.92 -20.69 -10.56
CA VAL A 388 -15.88 -21.41 -11.42
C VAL A 388 -17.28 -21.60 -10.81
N THR A 389 -17.53 -21.12 -9.60
CA THR A 389 -18.81 -21.17 -8.90
C THR A 389 -19.12 -19.83 -8.22
N ALA A 390 -20.39 -19.59 -7.89
CA ALA A 390 -20.85 -18.41 -7.15
C ALA A 390 -20.56 -18.53 -5.65
N ASP A 391 -19.54 -19.29 -5.25
CA ASP A 391 -19.24 -19.49 -3.84
C ASP A 391 -18.82 -18.14 -3.24
N PRO A 392 -19.63 -17.55 -2.33
CA PRO A 392 -19.31 -16.25 -1.75
C PRO A 392 -18.09 -16.32 -0.84
N GLU A 393 -17.66 -17.50 -0.39
CA GLU A 393 -16.39 -17.65 0.34
C GLU A 393 -15.18 -17.49 -0.60
N ILE A 394 -15.35 -17.60 -1.92
CA ILE A 394 -14.24 -17.66 -2.89
C ILE A 394 -14.32 -16.55 -3.94
N THR A 395 -15.44 -16.45 -4.67
CA THR A 395 -15.64 -15.37 -5.64
C THR A 395 -15.94 -14.09 -4.88
N ARG A 396 -14.94 -13.23 -4.75
CA ARG A 396 -15.00 -12.05 -3.89
C ARG A 396 -13.94 -11.02 -4.25
N ILE A 397 -14.13 -9.82 -3.73
CA ILE A 397 -13.17 -8.72 -3.79
C ILE A 397 -12.68 -8.44 -2.38
N GLU A 398 -11.37 -8.49 -2.17
CA GLU A 398 -10.71 -8.21 -0.89
C GLU A 398 -9.94 -6.89 -0.99
N GLY A 399 -10.16 -6.00 -0.02
CA GLY A 399 -9.42 -4.75 0.10
C GLY A 399 -8.07 -4.94 0.78
N ARG A 400 -7.23 -3.90 0.77
CA ARG A 400 -5.80 -3.99 1.17
C ARG A 400 -5.57 -4.46 2.60
N ARG A 401 -6.57 -4.36 3.49
CA ARG A 401 -6.49 -4.82 4.89
C ARG A 401 -7.07 -6.23 5.09
N GLY A 402 -7.33 -6.97 4.01
CA GLY A 402 -7.98 -8.28 4.07
C GLY A 402 -9.48 -8.21 4.35
N GLN A 403 -10.08 -7.01 4.35
CA GLN A 403 -11.52 -6.87 4.46
C GLN A 403 -12.19 -7.37 3.19
N ILE A 404 -13.28 -8.12 3.33
CA ILE A 404 -14.11 -8.52 2.20
C ILE A 404 -14.98 -7.31 1.82
N LEU A 405 -14.78 -6.80 0.61
CA LEU A 405 -15.51 -5.64 0.08
C LEU A 405 -16.80 -6.04 -0.64
N ALA A 406 -16.77 -7.17 -1.32
CA ALA A 406 -17.93 -7.80 -1.93
C ALA A 406 -17.71 -9.31 -2.09
N THR A 407 -18.79 -10.07 -2.06
CA THR A 407 -18.84 -11.51 -2.38
C THR A 407 -19.80 -11.74 -3.53
N ALA A 408 -19.67 -12.87 -4.22
CA ALA A 408 -20.60 -13.20 -5.30
C ALA A 408 -22.04 -13.29 -4.78
N ASP A 409 -22.94 -12.66 -5.52
CA ASP A 409 -24.37 -12.90 -5.41
C ASP A 409 -24.70 -14.16 -6.25
N PRO A 410 -25.25 -15.24 -5.65
CA PRO A 410 -25.56 -16.46 -6.38
C PRO A 410 -26.60 -16.31 -7.49
N GLU A 411 -27.48 -15.30 -7.40
CA GLU A 411 -28.50 -15.02 -8.43
C GLU A 411 -27.90 -14.22 -9.59
N LYS A 412 -27.07 -13.21 -9.29
CA LYS A 412 -26.41 -12.38 -10.31
C LYS A 412 -25.21 -13.07 -10.97
N GLY A 413 -24.51 -13.90 -10.21
CA GLY A 413 -23.31 -14.62 -10.61
C GLY A 413 -22.02 -13.80 -10.61
N PHE A 414 -21.96 -12.69 -9.86
CA PHE A 414 -20.73 -11.93 -9.69
C PHE A 414 -20.69 -11.16 -8.37
N ALA A 415 -19.47 -10.82 -7.94
CA ALA A 415 -19.20 -9.86 -6.87
C ALA A 415 -18.83 -8.52 -7.52
N ILE A 416 -19.27 -7.39 -6.96
CA ILE A 416 -18.91 -6.06 -7.46
C ILE A 416 -18.66 -5.08 -6.32
N ALA A 417 -17.58 -4.31 -6.39
CA ALA A 417 -17.24 -3.30 -5.39
C ALA A 417 -16.57 -2.08 -6.03
N GLU A 418 -16.90 -0.88 -5.54
CA GLU A 418 -16.12 0.32 -5.80
C GLU A 418 -14.96 0.40 -4.79
N VAL A 419 -13.75 0.66 -5.30
CA VAL A 419 -12.54 0.85 -4.50
C VAL A 419 -11.87 2.16 -4.90
N ASP A 420 -11.22 2.82 -3.95
CA ASP A 420 -10.30 3.91 -4.25
C ASP A 420 -8.87 3.36 -4.25
N VAL A 421 -8.29 3.22 -5.44
CA VAL A 421 -6.97 2.63 -5.64
C VAL A 421 -5.87 3.47 -4.99
N ASN A 422 -6.07 4.78 -4.88
CA ASN A 422 -5.10 5.69 -4.26
C ASN A 422 -5.23 5.74 -2.72
N ALA A 423 -6.25 5.11 -2.13
CA ALA A 423 -6.47 5.13 -0.69
C ALA A 423 -5.35 4.39 0.06
N TYR A 424 -5.03 4.90 1.25
CA TYR A 424 -3.96 4.38 2.12
C TYR A 424 -4.44 3.26 3.07
N ASP A 425 -5.73 2.95 3.11
CA ASP A 425 -6.34 1.82 3.86
C ASP A 425 -5.59 1.48 5.18
N PRO A 426 -5.63 2.39 6.18
CA PRO A 426 -4.80 2.26 7.37
C PRO A 426 -5.17 1.06 8.24
N VAL A 427 -4.16 0.50 8.90
CA VAL A 427 -4.29 -0.57 9.88
C VAL A 427 -3.80 -0.07 11.24
N TYR A 428 -4.68 -0.12 12.25
CA TYR A 428 -4.33 0.22 13.61
C TYR A 428 -3.25 -0.72 14.17
N TRP A 429 -2.26 -0.15 14.86
CA TRP A 429 -1.20 -0.88 15.56
C TRP A 429 -0.23 -1.64 14.63
N LEU A 430 -0.18 -1.35 13.34
CA LEU A 430 0.77 -2.00 12.44
C LEU A 430 2.18 -1.43 12.63
N SER A 431 3.05 -2.20 13.29
CA SER A 431 4.44 -1.88 13.70
C SER A 431 4.62 -0.69 14.66
N ALA A 432 3.60 0.16 14.80
CA ALA A 432 3.67 1.37 15.61
C ALA A 432 2.49 1.45 16.60
N PRO A 433 2.73 1.64 17.92
CA PRO A 433 1.66 1.65 18.92
C PRO A 433 0.78 2.89 18.84
N ALA A 434 -0.53 2.73 19.08
CA ALA A 434 -1.49 3.81 19.26
C ALA A 434 -1.66 4.77 18.07
N ALA A 435 -1.57 4.27 16.83
CA ALA A 435 -1.98 5.00 15.64
C ALA A 435 -2.39 4.04 14.52
N ASP A 436 -3.11 4.59 13.55
CA ASP A 436 -3.34 3.99 12.24
C ASP A 436 -2.09 4.14 11.36
N THR A 437 -1.67 3.07 10.68
CA THR A 437 -0.48 3.07 9.83
C THR A 437 -0.80 2.56 8.42
N ASP A 438 -0.17 3.16 7.40
CA ASP A 438 -0.23 2.65 6.02
C ASP A 438 0.51 1.31 5.88
N PRO A 439 -0.19 0.20 5.60
CA PRO A 439 0.44 -1.09 5.41
C PRO A 439 1.40 -1.12 4.22
N ARG A 440 1.16 -0.36 3.14
CA ARG A 440 2.07 -0.34 1.99
C ARG A 440 3.43 0.22 2.38
N SER A 441 3.45 1.35 3.09
CA SER A 441 4.69 1.95 3.58
C SER A 441 5.47 1.00 4.50
N VAL A 442 4.80 0.38 5.48
CA VAL A 442 5.44 -0.51 6.46
C VAL A 442 5.99 -1.76 5.78
N TYR A 443 5.17 -2.44 4.98
CA TYR A 443 5.56 -3.68 4.32
C TYR A 443 6.62 -3.47 3.23
N HIS A 444 6.82 -2.25 2.75
CA HIS A 444 7.92 -1.93 1.86
C HIS A 444 9.21 -1.67 2.65
N HIS A 445 9.14 -0.78 3.65
CA HIS A 445 10.32 -0.20 4.30
C HIS A 445 10.88 -1.03 5.46
N GLU A 446 10.09 -1.88 6.12
CA GLU A 446 10.58 -2.75 7.21
C GLU A 446 11.13 -4.10 6.73
N ARG A 447 11.12 -4.32 5.42
CA ARG A 447 11.69 -5.51 4.80
C ARG A 447 13.20 -5.59 5.03
N ARG A 448 13.69 -6.84 5.10
CA ARG A 448 15.12 -7.15 5.20
C ARG A 448 15.64 -7.98 4.01
N PRO A 449 15.73 -7.40 2.80
CA PRO A 449 16.12 -8.13 1.58
C PRO A 449 17.40 -8.96 1.73
N GLU A 450 18.35 -8.49 2.54
CA GLU A 450 19.60 -9.19 2.77
C GLU A 450 19.42 -10.57 3.45
N MET A 451 18.31 -10.79 4.17
CA MET A 451 18.05 -12.03 4.89
C MET A 451 17.50 -13.15 4.00
N TYR A 452 16.99 -12.80 2.82
CA TYR A 452 16.32 -13.74 1.91
C TYR A 452 16.74 -13.53 0.45
N ALA A 453 17.89 -12.89 0.21
CA ALA A 453 18.48 -12.74 -1.11
C ALA A 453 18.76 -14.10 -1.79
N ASP A 454 18.94 -15.15 -1.00
CA ASP A 454 19.13 -16.51 -1.52
C ASP A 454 17.83 -17.14 -2.07
N LEU A 455 16.64 -16.61 -1.74
CA LEU A 455 15.37 -17.10 -2.32
C LEU A 455 15.22 -16.75 -3.80
N SER A 456 16.04 -15.83 -4.31
CA SER A 456 16.05 -15.43 -5.73
C SER A 456 17.13 -16.13 -6.57
N LYS A 457 17.81 -17.15 -6.03
CA LYS A 457 18.89 -17.89 -6.70
C LYS A 457 18.42 -19.14 -7.42
#